data_AF-A0A3M1G9F1-F1
#
_entry.id   AF-A0A3M1G9F1-F1
#
_cell.length_a   1.000
_cell.length_b   1.000
_cell.length_c   1.000
_cell.angle_alpha   90.00
_cell.angle_beta   90.00
_cell.angle_gamma   90.00
#
_symmetry.space_group_name_H-M   'P 1'
#
loop_
_entity.id
_entity.type
_entity.pdbx_description
1 polymer ?
#
loop_
_entity_poly.entity_id
_entity_poly.type
_entity_poly.pdbx_seq_one_letter_code
_entity_poly.pdbx_strand_id
1 'polypeptide(L)' 'MKEKDIKKLPKKLERPGQYASKRKAMQMACDLESRTGLKHKVMKTVTWRDGIAYYCYIVVLDVT' A
#
# COMPACT_ATOMS: atom_id res chain seq x y z
N MET A 1 10.47 2.80 15.89
CA MET A 1 10.69 1.60 15.05
C MET A 1 11.68 1.96 13.96
N LYS A 2 12.78 1.20 13.82
CA LYS A 2 13.81 1.47 12.79
C LYS A 2 13.30 0.96 11.44
N GLU A 3 13.50 1.77 10.40
CA GLU A 3 13.03 1.57 9.00
C GLU A 3 13.36 0.21 8.39
N LYS A 4 14.36 -0.49 8.95
CA LYS A 4 14.87 -1.78 8.48
C LYS A 4 13.94 -2.96 8.80
N ASP A 5 13.01 -2.82 9.75
CA ASP A 5 12.07 -3.87 10.16
C ASP A 5 10.80 -3.95 9.29
N ILE A 6 10.57 -2.97 8.41
CA ILE A 6 9.42 -2.96 7.49
C ILE A 6 9.63 -3.97 6.33
N LYS A 7 10.87 -4.40 6.08
CA LYS A 7 11.25 -5.18 4.88
C LYS A 7 10.79 -6.64 4.86
N LYS A 8 10.26 -7.21 5.96
CA LYS A 8 9.75 -8.59 5.95
C LYS A 8 8.50 -8.74 6.82
N LEU A 9 7.43 -8.01 6.46
CA LEU A 9 6.11 -8.38 6.93
C LEU A 9 5.79 -9.80 6.42
N PRO A 10 5.50 -10.78 7.30
CA PRO A 10 5.33 -12.17 6.89
C PRO A 10 4.18 -12.29 5.88
N LYS A 11 4.42 -12.95 4.73
CA LYS A 11 3.35 -13.34 3.78
C LYS A 11 2.17 -14.04 4.47
N LYS A 12 2.41 -14.70 5.60
CA LYS A 12 1.42 -15.39 6.44
C LYS A 12 0.31 -14.49 7.01
N LEU A 13 0.48 -13.17 7.01
CA LEU A 13 -0.51 -12.22 7.56
C LEU A 13 -1.47 -11.63 6.50
N GLU A 14 -1.25 -11.93 5.21
CA GLU A 14 -2.13 -11.48 4.14
C GLU A 14 -3.41 -12.34 4.10
N ARG A 15 -4.44 -11.90 4.83
CA ARG A 15 -5.77 -12.53 4.78
C ARG A 15 -6.36 -12.40 3.36
N PRO A 16 -7.17 -13.37 2.89
CA PRO A 16 -7.90 -13.25 1.63
C PRO A 16 -8.75 -11.97 1.68
N GLY A 17 -8.54 -11.07 0.71
CA GLY A 17 -9.12 -9.71 0.68
C GLY A 17 -8.08 -8.58 0.67
N GLN A 18 -6.90 -8.78 1.28
CA GLN A 18 -5.83 -7.77 1.25
C GLN A 18 -5.13 -7.67 -0.11
N TYR A 19 -5.19 -8.73 -0.92
CA TYR A 19 -4.74 -8.69 -2.31
C TYR A 19 -5.64 -7.80 -3.17
N ALA A 20 -6.93 -7.74 -2.86
CA ALA A 20 -7.88 -6.89 -3.56
C ALA A 20 -7.63 -5.39 -3.26
N SER A 21 -7.32 -5.03 -2.02
CA SER A 21 -6.96 -3.64 -1.68
C SER A 21 -5.62 -3.22 -2.31
N LYS A 22 -4.63 -4.12 -2.38
CA LYS A 22 -3.38 -3.86 -3.12
C LYS A 22 -3.65 -3.58 -4.60
N ARG A 23 -4.42 -4.47 -5.24
CA ARG A 23 -4.72 -4.37 -6.67
C ARG A 23 -5.50 -3.10 -6.99
N LYS A 24 -6.48 -2.72 -6.17
CA LYS A 24 -7.21 -1.45 -6.31
C LYS A 24 -6.29 -0.24 -6.18
N ALA A 25 -5.41 -0.21 -5.17
CA ALA A 25 -4.46 0.89 -4.99
C ALA A 25 -3.51 1.00 -6.20
N MET A 26 -3.02 -0.13 -6.72
CA MET A 26 -2.14 -0.15 -7.88
C MET A 26 -2.85 0.28 -9.16
N GLN A 27 -4.09 -0.17 -9.39
CA GLN A 27 -4.89 0.27 -10.53
C GLN A 27 -5.13 1.78 -10.49
N MET A 28 -5.57 2.30 -9.34
CA MET A 28 -5.78 3.74 -9.15
C MET A 28 -4.52 4.55 -9.43
N ALA A 29 -3.36 4.02 -9.03
CA ALA A 29 -2.08 4.67 -9.25
C ALA A 29 -1.67 4.69 -10.74
N CYS A 30 -1.86 3.58 -11.47
CA CYS A 30 -1.65 3.54 -12.92
C CYS A 30 -2.62 4.46 -13.68
N ASP A 31 -3.89 4.50 -13.28
CA ASP A 31 -4.89 5.38 -13.90
C ASP A 31 -4.53 6.85 -13.69
N LEU A 32 -3.99 7.20 -12.52
CA LEU A 32 -3.56 8.55 -12.21
C LEU A 32 -2.30 8.96 -12.98
N GLU A 33 -1.31 8.08 -13.07
CA GLU A 33 -0.10 8.30 -13.88
C GLU A 33 -0.47 8.48 -15.35
N SER A 34 -1.41 7.68 -15.87
CA SER A 34 -1.88 7.80 -17.26
C SER A 34 -2.56 9.15 -17.54
N ARG A 35 -3.20 9.76 -16.52
CA ARG A 35 -3.91 11.05 -16.66
C ARG A 35 -3.01 12.26 -16.43
N THR A 36 -2.02 12.14 -15.56
CA THR A 36 -1.26 13.30 -15.04
C THR A 36 0.22 13.26 -15.43
N GLY A 37 0.74 12.10 -15.86
CA GLY A 37 2.18 11.87 -16.03
C GLY A 37 2.97 11.81 -14.72
N LEU A 38 2.31 11.96 -13.57
CA LEU A 38 2.96 11.93 -12.27
C LEU A 38 3.33 10.49 -11.90
N LYS A 39 4.61 10.30 -11.59
CA LYS A 39 5.09 9.02 -11.08
C LYS A 39 4.47 8.75 -9.73
N HIS A 40 4.21 7.47 -9.46
CA HIS A 40 3.59 7.04 -8.22
C HIS A 40 4.38 5.92 -7.56
N LYS A 41 4.17 5.78 -6.25
CA LYS A 41 4.68 4.66 -5.45
C LYS A 41 3.57 4.10 -4.57
N VAL A 42 3.28 2.82 -4.73
CA VAL A 42 2.36 2.11 -3.84
C VAL A 42 3.12 1.55 -2.65
N MET A 43 2.78 2.00 -1.44
CA MET A 43 3.40 1.54 -0.19
C MET A 43 2.42 0.72 0.64
N LYS A 44 2.92 -0.33 1.28
CA LYS A 44 2.17 -1.14 2.26
C LYS A 44 2.36 -0.55 3.65
N THR A 45 1.27 -0.32 4.35
CA THR A 45 1.25 0.20 5.72
C THR A 45 0.37 -0.69 6.60
N VAL A 46 0.51 -0.55 7.92
CA VAL A 46 -0.33 -1.21 8.91
C VAL A 46 -1.09 -0.14 9.67
N THR A 47 -2.41 -0.28 9.74
CA THR A 47 -3.28 0.51 10.61
C THR A 47 -3.88 -0.38 11.70
N TRP A 48 -4.29 0.21 12.81
CA TRP A 48 -4.85 -0.50 13.95
C TRP A 48 -6.27 -0.02 14.18
N ARG A 49 -7.21 -0.96 14.33
CA ARG A 49 -8.59 -0.67 14.71
C ARG A 49 -9.06 -1.71 15.71
N ASP A 50 -9.55 -1.28 16.86
CA ASP A 50 -10.04 -2.15 17.94
C ASP A 50 -9.00 -3.22 18.37
N GLY A 51 -7.71 -2.84 18.41
CA GLY A 51 -6.60 -3.75 18.73
C GLY A 51 -6.24 -4.75 17.61
N ILE A 52 -6.92 -4.70 16.47
CA ILE A 52 -6.68 -5.56 15.31
C ILE A 52 -5.85 -4.79 14.29
N ALA A 53 -4.76 -5.41 13.83
CA ALA A 53 -3.92 -4.87 12.76
C ALA A 53 -4.54 -5.14 11.37
N TYR A 54 -4.65 -4.10 10.56
CA TYR A 54 -5.11 -4.13 9.17
C TYR A 54 -4.02 -3.64 8.24
N TYR A 55 -3.87 -4.29 7.09
CA TYR A 55 -2.95 -3.82 6.05
C TYR A 55 -3.66 -2.86 5.11
N CYS A 56 -3.03 -1.71 4.90
CA CYS A 56 -3.47 -0.69 3.96
C CYS A 56 -2.41 -0.51 2.87
N TYR A 57 -2.87 -0.10 1.69
CA TYR A 57 -2.00 0.29 0.59
C TYR A 57 -2.26 1.75 0.29
N ILE A 58 -1.22 2.56 0.35
CA ILE A 58 -1.27 3.99 0.07
C ILE A 58 -0.56 4.27 -1.24
N VAL A 59 -1.12 5.16 -2.04
CA VAL A 59 -0.50 5.66 -3.27
C VAL A 59 0.13 7.00 -2.94
N VAL A 60 1.44 7.11 -3.10
CA VAL A 60 2.19 8.36 -2.97
C VAL A 60 2.50 8.86 -4.36
N LEU A 61 2.22 10.14 -4.61
CA LEU A 61 2.50 10.80 -5.88
C LEU A 61 3.78 11.61 -5.74
N ASP A 62 4.64 11.53 -6.75
CA ASP A 62 5.84 12.34 -6.83
C ASP A 62 5.48 13.65 -7.53
N VAL A 63 5.20 14.68 -6.72
CA VAL A 63 4.86 16.03 -7.17
C VAL A 63 6.12 16.87 -7.00
N THR A 64 6.99 16.84 -8.01
CA THR A 64 8.21 17.66 -8.09
C THR A 64 8.01 18.85 -9.01
#